data_AF-A0A202DQM1-F1
#
_entry.id   AF-A0A202DQM1-F1
#
_cell.length_a   1.000
_cell.length_b   1.000
_cell.length_c   1.000
_cell.angle_alpha   90.00
_cell.angle_beta   90.00
_cell.angle_gamma   90.00
#
_symmetry.space_group_name_H-M   'P 1'
#
loop_
_entity.id
_entity.type
_entity.pdbx_description
1 polymer ?
#
loop_
_entity_poly.entity_id
_entity_poly.type
_entity_poly.pdbx_seq_one_letter_code
_entity_poly.pdbx_strand_id
1 'polypeptide(L)'
;MEVKSSTMSLRKNKDEDLRTKIIRDIQLHLVPVKAGEFMMGSYESTNELAKLYGSSPEYYNNERPMHKVFISNHFWVGRTEITQKQYQAIMGVNPSHFKREGENLPVENVSWEDAVEFCNKLTRREVNAGRLEPSMSFRLPTESEWEYCARGGHLSKEKSINEISKLNDISWNRNNSNERTHSVAKKKENELGVFDLMGNVYEWC
;
A
#
# COMPACT_ATOMS: atom_id res chain seq x y z
N MET A 1 10.08 -2.56 17.30
CA MET A 1 10.22 -3.60 16.27
C MET A 1 9.44 -3.08 15.07
N GLU A 2 10.14 -2.70 14.00
CA GLU A 2 9.51 -2.21 12.78
C GLU A 2 8.93 -3.40 12.04
N VAL A 3 7.60 -3.46 11.95
CA VAL A 3 6.90 -4.59 11.34
C VAL A 3 6.41 -4.17 9.96
N LYS A 4 6.91 -4.85 8.93
CA LYS A 4 6.62 -4.58 7.52
C LYS A 4 5.68 -5.65 6.95
N SER A 5 4.71 -5.19 6.16
CA SER A 5 3.80 -5.94 5.31
C SER A 5 4.11 -5.62 3.84
N SER A 6 3.41 -6.24 2.91
CA SER A 6 3.48 -5.91 1.49
C SER A 6 2.18 -5.29 1.02
N THR A 7 2.31 -4.15 0.34
CA THR A 7 1.32 -3.71 -0.64
C THR A 7 1.76 -4.22 -2.00
N MET A 8 0.78 -4.59 -2.82
CA MET A 8 1.03 -5.27 -4.08
C MET A 8 0.35 -4.49 -5.20
N SER A 9 1.02 -4.42 -6.35
CA SER A 9 0.50 -3.87 -7.59
C SER A 9 0.47 -4.90 -8.72
N LEU A 10 -0.39 -4.66 -9.71
CA LEU A 10 -0.57 -5.47 -10.91
C LEU A 10 -0.43 -4.55 -12.13
N ARG A 11 0.49 -4.86 -13.06
CA ARG A 11 0.79 -3.99 -14.24
C ARG A 11 0.32 -4.60 -15.56
N LYS A 12 -0.10 -3.75 -16.52
CA LYS A 12 -0.38 -4.10 -17.94
C LYS A 12 0.08 -2.97 -18.89
N ASN A 13 0.27 -3.31 -20.18
CA ASN A 13 0.79 -2.42 -21.24
C ASN A 13 -0.25 -1.76 -22.19
N LYS A 14 -1.57 -2.05 -22.13
CA LYS A 14 -2.60 -1.40 -23.01
C LYS A 14 -4.02 -1.37 -22.40
N ASP A 15 -4.82 -0.41 -22.88
CA ASP A 15 -6.22 -0.08 -22.53
C ASP A 15 -7.10 -1.30 -22.28
N GLU A 16 -7.24 -1.65 -21.01
CA GLU A 16 -8.27 -2.55 -20.51
C GLU A 16 -9.33 -1.69 -19.82
N ASP A 17 -10.57 -2.17 -19.77
CA ASP A 17 -11.61 -1.54 -18.96
C ASP A 17 -11.16 -1.56 -17.49
N LEU A 18 -10.69 -0.41 -17.00
CA LEU A 18 -10.11 -0.22 -15.68
C LEU A 18 -11.21 -0.34 -14.62
N ARG A 19 -11.51 -1.58 -14.28
CA ARG A 19 -12.45 -1.94 -13.21
C ARG A 19 -11.70 -2.60 -12.07
N THR A 20 -12.29 -2.54 -10.89
CA THR A 20 -11.84 -3.31 -9.72
C THR A 20 -11.72 -4.79 -10.09
N LYS A 21 -10.57 -5.40 -9.79
CA LYS A 21 -10.34 -6.83 -9.94
C LYS A 21 -10.45 -7.51 -8.58
N ILE A 22 -11.04 -8.70 -8.56
CA ILE A 22 -11.21 -9.49 -7.33
C ILE A 22 -10.73 -10.92 -7.60
N ILE A 23 -9.71 -11.35 -6.85
CA ILE A 23 -9.31 -12.76 -6.80
C ILE A 23 -10.19 -13.43 -5.74
N ARG A 24 -11.29 -14.04 -6.21
CA ARG A 24 -12.45 -14.38 -5.36
C ARG A 24 -12.15 -15.38 -4.25
N ASP A 25 -11.30 -16.37 -4.53
CA ASP A 25 -11.01 -17.46 -3.60
C ASP A 25 -10.15 -17.03 -2.39
N ILE A 26 -9.32 -15.98 -2.56
CA ILE A 26 -8.56 -15.36 -1.47
C ILE A 26 -9.12 -13.99 -1.05
N GLN A 27 -10.23 -13.56 -1.65
CA GLN A 27 -10.85 -12.25 -1.43
C GLN A 27 -9.84 -11.09 -1.53
N LEU A 28 -8.97 -11.13 -2.53
CA LEU A 28 -8.02 -10.04 -2.79
C LEU A 28 -8.66 -9.04 -3.76
N HIS A 29 -8.85 -7.81 -3.28
CA HIS A 29 -9.44 -6.71 -4.05
C HIS A 29 -8.34 -5.78 -4.54
N LEU A 30 -8.35 -5.48 -5.84
CA LEU A 30 -7.40 -4.59 -6.49
C LEU A 30 -8.16 -3.41 -7.10
N VAL A 31 -7.76 -2.19 -6.76
CA VAL A 31 -8.35 -0.96 -7.31
C VAL A 31 -7.55 -0.48 -8.52
N PRO A 32 -8.20 0.00 -9.59
CA PRO A 32 -7.50 0.54 -10.75
C PRO A 32 -6.92 1.92 -10.43
N VAL A 33 -5.67 2.13 -10.81
CA VAL A 33 -4.94 3.39 -10.68
C VAL A 33 -4.56 3.86 -12.07
N LYS A 34 -5.06 5.04 -12.47
CA LYS A 34 -4.74 5.58 -13.78
C LYS A 34 -3.32 6.15 -13.82
N ALA A 35 -2.68 6.01 -14.98
CA ALA A 35 -1.48 6.76 -15.32
C ALA A 35 -1.70 8.26 -15.11
N GLY A 36 -0.63 8.97 -14.79
CA GLY A 36 -0.69 10.39 -14.48
C GLY A 36 0.66 10.92 -14.02
N GLU A 37 0.65 12.12 -13.48
CA GLU A 37 1.82 12.76 -12.89
C GLU A 37 1.46 13.36 -11.53
N PHE A 38 2.47 13.52 -10.66
CA PHE A 38 2.31 14.19 -9.38
C PHE A 38 3.65 14.76 -8.90
N MET A 39 3.59 15.61 -7.89
CA MET A 39 4.78 16.05 -7.15
C MET A 39 5.07 15.06 -6.01
N MET A 40 6.18 14.34 -6.12
CA MET A 40 6.68 13.41 -5.11
C MET A 40 7.55 14.14 -4.09
N GLY A 41 7.46 13.75 -2.83
CA GLY A 41 8.11 14.42 -1.69
C GLY A 41 7.20 15.46 -1.00
N SER A 42 7.73 16.14 0.02
CA SER A 42 6.88 16.98 0.88
C SER A 42 6.85 18.47 0.48
N TYR A 43 5.66 19.08 0.58
CA TYR A 43 5.48 20.53 0.47
C TYR A 43 6.06 21.24 1.70
N GLU A 44 5.81 20.68 2.89
CA GLU A 44 6.21 21.18 4.21
C GLU A 44 7.70 21.03 4.48
N SER A 45 8.36 22.07 4.98
CA SER A 45 9.78 22.06 5.33
C SER A 45 10.13 20.93 6.27
N THR A 46 11.39 20.47 6.27
CA THR A 46 11.86 19.45 7.21
C THR A 46 11.63 19.83 8.67
N ASN A 47 11.65 21.12 8.99
CA ASN A 47 11.30 21.67 10.30
C ASN A 47 9.80 21.52 10.62
N GLU A 48 8.91 21.70 9.65
CA GLU A 48 7.48 21.49 9.83
C GLU A 48 7.17 20.00 9.99
N LEU A 49 7.77 19.13 9.18
CA LEU A 49 7.66 17.67 9.31
C LEU A 49 8.13 17.18 10.68
N ALA A 50 9.29 17.66 11.16
CA ALA A 50 9.81 17.33 12.48
C ALA A 50 8.85 17.71 13.62
N LYS A 51 8.16 18.85 13.50
CA LYS A 51 7.13 19.27 14.47
C LYS A 51 5.88 18.40 14.41
N LEU A 52 5.48 17.95 13.23
CA LEU A 52 4.25 17.18 13.01
C LEU A 52 4.39 15.70 13.39
N TYR A 53 5.49 15.08 12.97
CA TYR A 53 5.68 13.62 13.06
C TYR A 53 6.67 13.19 14.11
N GLY A 54 7.45 14.12 14.66
CA GLY A 54 8.44 13.85 15.69
C GLY A 54 9.68 13.18 15.12
N SER A 55 10.73 13.96 14.90
CA SER A 55 12.13 13.54 14.70
C SER A 55 12.98 14.82 14.61
N SER A 56 14.25 14.71 14.24
CA SER A 56 15.04 15.88 13.85
C SER A 56 14.71 16.29 12.40
N PRO A 57 14.88 17.56 12.00
CA PRO A 57 14.68 17.98 10.61
C PRO A 57 15.51 17.16 9.61
N GLU A 58 16.73 16.77 9.97
CA GLU A 58 17.64 16.02 9.10
C GLU A 58 17.10 14.63 8.74
N TYR A 59 16.26 14.05 9.60
CA TYR A 59 15.58 12.78 9.33
C TYR A 59 14.73 12.86 8.05
N TYR A 60 14.18 14.04 7.73
CA TYR A 60 13.31 14.29 6.59
C TYR A 60 14.06 14.84 5.37
N ASN A 61 15.39 14.85 5.37
CA ASN A 61 16.16 15.36 4.22
C ASN A 61 15.92 14.54 2.94
N ASN A 62 15.59 13.26 3.08
CA ASN A 62 15.30 12.37 1.95
C ASN A 62 13.91 12.59 1.34
N GLU A 63 13.04 13.37 1.98
CA GLU A 63 11.73 13.79 1.45
C GLU A 63 11.86 14.97 0.45
N ARG A 64 13.10 15.35 0.13
CA ARG A 64 13.47 16.55 -0.63
C ARG A 64 14.52 16.22 -1.71
N PRO A 65 14.57 17.00 -2.81
CA PRO A 65 13.61 18.02 -3.19
C PRO A 65 12.31 17.39 -3.70
N MET A 66 11.22 18.16 -3.56
CA MET A 66 9.97 17.80 -4.22
C MET A 66 10.19 17.86 -5.74
N HIS A 67 9.79 16.82 -6.46
CA HIS A 67 10.05 16.70 -7.89
C HIS A 67 8.88 16.04 -8.62
N LYS A 68 8.71 16.37 -9.90
CA LYS A 68 7.62 15.81 -10.72
C LYS A 68 7.97 14.38 -11.12
N VAL A 69 7.04 13.45 -10.90
CA VAL A 69 7.14 12.04 -11.29
C VAL A 69 6.00 11.67 -12.22
N PHE A 70 6.31 10.83 -13.23
CA PHE A 70 5.34 10.31 -14.20
C PHE A 70 5.05 8.83 -13.94
N ILE A 71 3.79 8.53 -13.64
CA ILE A 71 3.25 7.17 -13.64
C ILE A 71 2.85 6.84 -15.08
N SER A 72 3.74 6.15 -15.78
CA SER A 72 3.65 5.94 -17.23
C SER A 72 2.58 4.95 -17.69
N ASN A 73 2.09 4.09 -16.78
CA ASN A 73 1.14 3.04 -17.12
C ASN A 73 0.02 2.98 -16.10
N HIS A 74 -1.17 2.61 -16.55
CA HIS A 74 -2.23 2.19 -15.65
C HIS A 74 -1.80 0.90 -14.94
N PHE A 75 -2.19 0.77 -13.68
CA PHE A 75 -1.94 -0.42 -12.89
C PHE A 75 -3.11 -0.64 -11.94
N TRP A 76 -3.09 -1.76 -11.21
CA TRP A 76 -3.96 -1.94 -10.06
C TRP A 76 -3.12 -2.04 -8.79
N VAL A 77 -3.65 -1.58 -7.67
CA VAL A 77 -3.02 -1.73 -6.34
C VAL A 77 -3.96 -2.47 -5.40
N GLY A 78 -3.40 -3.20 -4.45
CA GLY A 78 -4.15 -3.78 -3.33
C GLY A 78 -5.03 -2.72 -2.66
N ARG A 79 -6.30 -3.04 -2.42
CA ARG A 79 -7.22 -2.14 -1.72
C ARG A 79 -6.82 -1.94 -0.24
N THR A 80 -6.11 -2.92 0.30
CA THR A 80 -5.59 -2.99 1.66
C THR A 80 -4.20 -3.61 1.61
N GLU A 81 -3.49 -3.63 2.72
CA GLU A 81 -2.32 -4.50 2.87
C GLU A 81 -2.72 -5.98 2.68
N ILE A 82 -1.75 -6.82 2.32
CA ILE A 82 -1.97 -8.27 2.24
C ILE A 82 -2.29 -8.80 3.65
N THR A 83 -3.42 -9.50 3.78
CA THR A 83 -3.85 -10.06 5.06
C THR A 83 -3.12 -11.36 5.39
N GLN A 84 -3.12 -11.73 6.67
CA GLN A 84 -2.58 -13.02 7.12
C GLN A 84 -3.24 -14.20 6.42
N LYS A 85 -4.57 -14.13 6.21
CA LYS A 85 -5.31 -15.15 5.46
C LYS A 85 -4.82 -15.29 4.02
N GLN A 86 -4.68 -14.17 3.32
CA GLN A 86 -4.25 -14.13 1.92
C GLN A 86 -2.82 -14.65 1.80
N TYR A 87 -1.93 -14.18 2.67
CA TYR A 87 -0.54 -14.62 2.71
C TYR A 87 -0.43 -16.13 2.94
N GLN A 88 -1.13 -16.65 3.95
CA GLN A 88 -1.13 -18.08 4.26
C GLN A 88 -1.71 -18.93 3.13
N ALA A 89 -2.74 -18.45 2.43
CA ALA A 89 -3.31 -19.18 1.29
C ALA A 89 -2.34 -19.35 0.11
N ILE A 90 -1.38 -18.44 -0.06
CA ILE A 90 -0.39 -18.47 -1.16
C ILE A 90 0.94 -19.10 -0.71
N MET A 91 1.38 -18.77 0.50
CA MET A 91 2.70 -19.14 0.99
C MET A 91 2.69 -20.41 1.85
N GLY A 92 1.52 -20.81 2.37
CA GLY A 92 1.34 -21.96 3.24
C GLY A 92 1.79 -21.73 4.69
N VAL A 93 2.25 -20.53 5.02
CA VAL A 93 2.77 -20.15 6.35
C VAL A 93 2.21 -18.79 6.79
N ASN A 94 2.22 -18.53 8.09
CA ASN A 94 1.87 -17.22 8.66
C ASN A 94 2.95 -16.78 9.67
N PRO A 95 3.88 -15.88 9.28
CA PRO A 95 4.99 -15.44 10.12
C PRO A 95 4.60 -14.37 11.15
N SER A 96 3.38 -13.85 11.07
CA SER A 96 2.91 -12.71 11.87
C SER A 96 3.04 -12.95 13.37
N HIS A 97 3.53 -11.96 14.10
CA HIS A 97 3.51 -11.90 15.56
C HIS A 97 2.09 -11.68 16.10
N PHE A 98 1.36 -10.71 15.56
CA PHE A 98 0.02 -10.33 16.02
C PHE A 98 -1.04 -11.25 15.41
N LYS A 99 -1.68 -12.10 16.22
CA LYS A 99 -2.69 -13.07 15.74
C LYS A 99 -4.08 -12.93 16.36
N ARG A 100 -4.21 -12.11 17.42
CA ARG A 100 -5.39 -12.14 18.31
C ARG A 100 -6.68 -11.59 17.69
N GLU A 101 -6.61 -10.72 16.69
CA GLU A 101 -7.81 -10.17 16.03
C GLU A 101 -8.29 -10.97 14.82
N GLY A 102 -7.64 -12.11 14.51
CA GLY A 102 -8.03 -13.02 13.44
C GLY A 102 -7.31 -12.76 12.11
N GLU A 103 -7.74 -13.48 11.08
CA GLU A 103 -6.99 -13.63 9.82
C GLU A 103 -7.05 -12.39 8.89
N ASN A 104 -7.87 -11.38 9.23
CA ASN A 104 -8.00 -10.12 8.50
C ASN A 104 -7.00 -9.04 8.95
N LEU A 105 -6.12 -9.36 9.89
CA LEU A 105 -4.94 -8.55 10.19
C LEU A 105 -4.01 -8.51 8.97
N PRO A 106 -3.23 -7.42 8.77
CA PRO A 106 -2.13 -7.46 7.81
C PRO A 106 -1.13 -8.54 8.22
N VAL A 107 -0.52 -9.18 7.22
CA VAL A 107 0.64 -10.04 7.48
C VAL A 107 1.83 -9.18 7.87
N GLU A 108 2.58 -9.58 8.88
CA GLU A 108 3.82 -8.90 9.26
C GLU A 108 4.91 -9.90 9.65
N ASN A 109 6.12 -9.39 9.95
CA ASN A 109 7.37 -10.18 10.00
C ASN A 109 7.70 -10.89 8.68
N VAL A 110 7.50 -10.17 7.57
CA VAL A 110 7.79 -10.64 6.21
C VAL A 110 9.00 -9.88 5.69
N SER A 111 10.01 -10.61 5.20
CA SER A 111 11.16 -9.98 4.52
C SER A 111 10.76 -9.44 3.15
N TRP A 112 11.60 -8.59 2.55
CA TRP A 112 11.34 -8.10 1.19
C TRP A 112 11.32 -9.26 0.19
N GLU A 113 12.22 -10.23 0.36
CA GLU A 113 12.33 -11.44 -0.46
C GLU A 113 11.07 -12.30 -0.37
N ASP A 114 10.53 -12.47 0.84
CA ASP A 114 9.28 -13.20 1.07
C ASP A 114 8.09 -12.50 0.40
N ALA A 115 8.06 -11.16 0.42
CA ALA A 115 7.02 -10.37 -0.21
C ALA A 115 7.08 -10.47 -1.75
N VAL A 116 8.28 -10.48 -2.33
CA VAL A 116 8.49 -10.74 -3.76
C VAL A 116 8.10 -12.17 -4.12
N GLU A 117 8.45 -13.16 -3.31
CA GLU A 117 8.05 -14.55 -3.59
C GLU A 117 6.54 -14.76 -3.48
N PHE A 118 5.86 -14.08 -2.55
CA PHE A 118 4.38 -14.04 -2.53
C PHE A 118 3.82 -13.55 -3.87
N CYS A 119 4.33 -12.42 -4.38
CA CYS A 119 3.92 -11.86 -5.67
C CYS A 119 4.17 -12.83 -6.83
N ASN A 120 5.34 -13.49 -6.84
CA ASN A 120 5.71 -14.47 -7.85
C ASN A 120 4.81 -15.71 -7.81
N LYS A 121 4.55 -16.28 -6.63
CA LYS A 121 3.66 -17.45 -6.47
C LYS A 121 2.24 -17.11 -6.89
N LEU A 122 1.71 -15.96 -6.48
CA LEU A 122 0.39 -15.53 -6.89
C LEU A 122 0.32 -15.34 -8.42
N THR A 123 1.34 -14.72 -9.03
CA THR A 123 1.43 -14.59 -10.50
C THR A 123 1.38 -15.94 -11.19
N ARG A 124 2.27 -16.88 -10.81
CA ARG A 124 2.32 -18.23 -11.41
C ARG A 124 0.98 -18.95 -11.24
N ARG A 125 0.38 -18.88 -10.05
CA ARG A 125 -0.93 -19.49 -9.75
C ARG A 125 -2.02 -18.95 -10.67
N GLU A 126 -2.15 -17.64 -10.79
CA GLU A 126 -3.24 -17.02 -11.56
C GLU A 126 -3.04 -17.17 -13.07
N VAL A 127 -1.79 -17.14 -13.56
CA VAL A 127 -1.46 -17.45 -14.97
C VAL A 127 -1.80 -18.91 -15.28
N ASN A 128 -1.36 -19.87 -14.45
CA ASN A 128 -1.64 -21.29 -14.66
C ASN A 128 -3.15 -21.60 -14.61
N ALA A 129 -3.92 -20.83 -13.84
CA ALA A 129 -5.36 -20.95 -13.76
C ALA A 129 -6.10 -20.24 -14.90
N GLY A 130 -5.40 -19.56 -15.82
CA GLY A 130 -6.00 -18.78 -16.91
C GLY A 130 -6.79 -17.55 -16.43
N ARG A 131 -6.54 -17.09 -15.21
CA ARG A 131 -7.21 -15.91 -14.62
C ARG A 131 -6.38 -14.64 -14.72
N LEU A 132 -5.10 -14.77 -15.07
CA LEU A 132 -4.20 -13.66 -15.36
C LEU A 132 -3.53 -13.86 -16.71
N GLU A 133 -3.49 -12.80 -17.51
CA GLU A 133 -2.77 -12.79 -18.78
C GLU A 133 -1.28 -13.05 -18.56
N PRO A 134 -0.60 -13.85 -19.42
CA PRO A 134 0.83 -14.13 -19.28
C PRO A 134 1.75 -12.90 -19.30
N SER A 135 1.25 -11.77 -19.82
CA SER A 135 1.96 -10.49 -19.87
C SER A 135 1.80 -9.62 -18.61
N MET A 136 0.98 -10.07 -17.65
CA MET A 136 0.72 -9.37 -16.39
C MET A 136 1.37 -10.11 -15.23
N SER A 137 1.79 -9.35 -14.21
CA SER A 137 2.35 -9.91 -12.99
C SER A 137 1.98 -9.07 -11.77
N PHE A 138 1.81 -9.76 -10.65
CA PHE A 138 1.81 -9.17 -9.33
C PHE A 138 3.24 -8.83 -8.92
N ARG A 139 3.44 -7.68 -8.28
CA ARG A 139 4.74 -7.21 -7.78
C ARG A 139 4.55 -6.21 -6.64
N LEU A 140 5.62 -5.85 -5.96
CA LEU A 140 5.63 -4.68 -5.09
C LEU A 140 5.45 -3.39 -5.92
N PRO A 141 4.74 -2.37 -5.41
CA PRO A 141 4.71 -1.05 -6.03
C PRO A 141 6.10 -0.44 -6.01
N THR A 142 6.43 0.40 -6.99
CA THR A 142 7.60 1.28 -6.79
C THR A 142 7.28 2.29 -5.69
N GLU A 143 8.28 2.88 -5.05
CA GLU A 143 8.08 3.95 -4.06
C GLU A 143 7.22 5.10 -4.62
N SER A 144 7.45 5.47 -5.89
CA SER A 144 6.65 6.47 -6.58
C SER A 144 5.21 6.05 -6.86
N GLU A 145 4.94 4.79 -7.18
CA GLU A 145 3.58 4.27 -7.33
C GLU A 145 2.87 4.23 -5.98
N TRP A 146 3.57 3.83 -4.92
CA TRP A 146 3.06 3.82 -3.56
C TRP A 146 2.67 5.22 -3.10
N GLU A 147 3.56 6.21 -3.25
CA GLU A 147 3.26 7.59 -2.86
C GLU A 147 2.16 8.20 -3.72
N TYR A 148 2.14 7.91 -5.03
CA TYR A 148 1.05 8.32 -5.91
C TYR A 148 -0.30 7.77 -5.40
N CYS A 149 -0.34 6.49 -5.03
CA CYS A 149 -1.53 5.89 -4.43
C CYS A 149 -1.89 6.53 -3.09
N ALA A 150 -0.92 6.74 -2.19
CA ALA A 150 -1.10 7.35 -0.87
C ALA A 150 -1.74 8.74 -0.95
N ARG A 151 -1.37 9.52 -1.97
CA ARG A 151 -1.91 10.86 -2.23
C ARG A 151 -3.29 10.87 -2.90
N GLY A 152 -3.86 9.70 -3.24
CA GLY A 152 -5.13 9.60 -3.96
C GLY A 152 -5.00 9.56 -5.49
N GLY A 153 -3.77 9.43 -6.01
CA GLY A 153 -3.45 9.27 -7.43
C GLY A 153 -4.14 10.30 -8.33
N HIS A 154 -4.66 9.85 -9.46
CA HIS A 154 -5.38 10.70 -10.43
C HIS A 154 -6.68 11.33 -9.90
N LEU A 155 -7.14 10.93 -8.71
CA LEU A 155 -8.31 11.49 -8.02
C LEU A 155 -7.92 12.38 -6.83
N SER A 156 -6.61 12.62 -6.64
CA SER A 156 -6.10 13.44 -5.56
C SER A 156 -6.74 14.82 -5.59
N LYS A 157 -7.07 15.32 -4.40
CA LYS A 157 -7.61 16.68 -4.20
C LYS A 157 -6.55 17.68 -3.75
N GLU A 158 -5.27 17.28 -3.76
CA GLU A 158 -4.11 18.07 -3.31
C GLU A 158 -4.39 18.85 -2.01
N LYS A 159 -4.34 18.13 -0.88
CA LYS A 159 -4.50 18.75 0.44
C LYS A 159 -3.16 18.93 1.12
N SER A 160 -2.97 20.08 1.78
CA SER A 160 -1.84 20.25 2.68
C SER A 160 -1.98 19.35 3.90
N ILE A 161 -0.87 18.97 4.53
CA ILE A 161 -0.92 18.09 5.72
C ILE A 161 -1.72 18.73 6.88
N ASN A 162 -1.74 20.06 6.93
CA ASN A 162 -2.48 20.84 7.94
C ASN A 162 -4.00 20.72 7.78
N GLU A 163 -4.49 20.30 6.61
CA GLU A 163 -5.90 20.00 6.37
C GLU A 163 -6.28 18.59 6.79
N ILE A 164 -5.30 17.72 7.08
CA ILE A 164 -5.49 16.38 7.65
C ILE A 164 -5.75 16.52 9.16
N SER A 165 -6.76 17.31 9.51
CA SER A 165 -7.30 17.49 10.88
C SER A 165 -7.90 16.20 11.49
N LYS A 166 -7.72 15.05 10.82
CA LYS A 166 -8.32 13.77 11.18
C LYS A 166 -7.40 12.58 10.88
N LEU A 167 -6.09 12.69 11.17
CA LEU A 167 -5.17 11.54 11.07
C LEU A 167 -5.75 10.29 11.73
N ASN A 168 -6.40 10.42 12.90
CA ASN A 168 -7.04 9.29 13.59
C ASN A 168 -8.20 8.63 12.82
N ASP A 169 -8.82 9.30 11.86
CA ASP A 169 -9.89 8.72 11.03
C ASP A 169 -9.32 7.86 9.89
N ILE A 170 -8.10 8.16 9.44
CA ILE A 170 -7.45 7.52 8.28
C ILE A 170 -6.27 6.62 8.66
N SER A 171 -5.79 6.67 9.90
CA SER A 171 -4.58 5.97 10.34
C SER A 171 -4.75 5.16 11.63
N TRP A 172 -4.11 4.00 11.65
CA TRP A 172 -3.68 3.34 12.88
C TRP A 172 -2.24 3.76 13.19
N ASN A 173 -2.05 4.55 14.25
CA ASN A 173 -0.77 5.14 14.61
C ASN A 173 -0.47 4.93 16.10
N ARG A 174 0.72 5.37 16.56
CA ARG A 174 1.16 5.22 17.96
C ARG A 174 0.13 5.68 19.00
N ASN A 175 -0.68 6.69 18.69
CA ASN A 175 -1.65 7.26 19.64
C ASN A 175 -2.96 6.48 19.73
N ASN A 176 -3.30 5.63 18.75
CA ASN A 176 -4.60 4.96 18.68
C ASN A 176 -4.54 3.44 18.41
N SER A 177 -3.36 2.89 18.12
CA SER A 177 -3.20 1.48 17.76
C SER A 177 -3.14 0.55 18.97
N ASN A 178 -2.88 1.06 20.17
CA ASN A 178 -2.57 0.25 21.36
C ASN A 178 -1.41 -0.74 21.10
N GLU A 179 -0.40 -0.29 20.35
CA GLU A 179 0.85 -1.03 20.06
C GLU A 179 0.63 -2.39 19.37
N ARG A 180 -0.42 -2.50 18.55
CA ARG A 180 -0.72 -3.69 17.76
C ARG A 180 -1.23 -3.35 16.36
N THR A 181 -1.19 -4.33 15.47
CA THR A 181 -1.89 -4.25 14.18
C THR A 181 -3.39 -4.40 14.38
N HIS A 182 -4.15 -3.84 13.44
CA HIS A 182 -5.61 -3.90 13.41
C HIS A 182 -6.08 -4.51 12.10
N SER A 183 -7.31 -5.04 12.11
CA SER A 183 -7.90 -5.56 10.87
C SER A 183 -7.90 -4.48 9.80
N VAL A 184 -7.56 -4.87 8.57
CA VAL A 184 -7.52 -3.94 7.43
C VAL A 184 -8.90 -3.34 7.15
N ALA A 185 -8.91 -2.17 6.49
CA ALA A 185 -10.09 -1.40 6.12
C ALA A 185 -11.02 -1.03 7.30
N LYS A 186 -10.43 -0.68 8.45
CA LYS A 186 -11.15 -0.16 9.63
C LYS A 186 -11.05 1.35 9.82
N LYS A 187 -10.21 2.01 9.03
CA LYS A 187 -10.12 3.47 8.90
C LYS A 187 -10.77 3.91 7.58
N LYS A 188 -10.78 5.21 7.30
CA LYS A 188 -11.32 5.76 6.05
C LYS A 188 -10.34 5.51 4.89
N GLU A 189 -10.87 5.06 3.76
CA GLU A 189 -10.14 5.01 2.49
C GLU A 189 -9.82 6.42 1.95
N ASN A 190 -8.80 6.50 1.09
CA ASN A 190 -8.52 7.71 0.33
C ASN A 190 -9.38 7.80 -0.95
N GLU A 191 -9.11 8.82 -1.79
CA GLU A 191 -9.87 9.09 -3.01
C GLU A 191 -9.86 7.95 -4.05
N LEU A 192 -8.89 7.03 -4.00
CA LEU A 192 -8.83 5.83 -4.86
C LEU A 192 -9.63 4.65 -4.29
N GLY A 193 -10.11 4.75 -3.05
CA GLY A 193 -10.72 3.63 -2.34
C GLY A 193 -9.70 2.66 -1.71
N VAL A 194 -8.46 3.11 -1.51
CA VAL A 194 -7.40 2.34 -0.82
C VAL A 194 -7.36 2.71 0.66
N PHE A 195 -7.20 1.72 1.52
CA PHE A 195 -7.14 1.88 2.97
C PHE A 195 -5.71 1.78 3.50
N ASP A 196 -5.55 2.23 4.74
CA ASP A 196 -4.41 1.92 5.62
C ASP A 196 -3.01 2.37 5.13
N LEU A 197 -2.92 3.11 4.01
CA LEU A 197 -1.67 3.73 3.49
C LEU A 197 -1.01 4.72 4.48
N MET A 198 -1.69 5.06 5.57
CA MET A 198 -1.19 5.90 6.65
C MET A 198 -1.18 5.09 7.95
N GLY A 199 -0.28 4.14 8.13
CA GLY A 199 -0.09 3.42 9.41
C GLY A 199 -0.48 1.95 9.36
N ASN A 200 -0.88 1.37 10.50
CA ASN A 200 -1.08 -0.08 10.73
C ASN A 200 0.23 -0.88 10.67
N VAL A 201 0.85 -0.97 9.49
CA VAL A 201 2.15 -1.61 9.21
C VAL A 201 2.90 -0.81 8.16
N TYR A 202 4.23 -0.90 8.15
CA TYR A 202 5.00 -0.38 7.01
C TYR A 202 4.83 -1.27 5.79
N GLU A 203 4.95 -0.73 4.58
CA GLU A 203 4.71 -1.47 3.35
C GLU A 203 5.97 -1.54 2.48
N TRP A 204 6.35 -2.74 2.05
CA TRP A 204 7.48 -2.93 1.14
C TRP A 204 7.18 -2.38 -0.27
N CYS A 205 8.19 -1.72 -0.85
CA CYS A 205 8.26 -1.28 -2.24
C CYS A 205 9.45 -1.94 -2.95
#